data_AF-A0A3D6C9P8-F1
#
_entry.id   AF-A0A3D6C9P8-F1
#
_cell.length_a   1.000
_cell.length_b   1.000
_cell.length_c   1.000
_cell.angle_alpha   90.00
_cell.angle_beta   90.00
_cell.angle_gamma   90.00
#
_symmetry.space_group_name_H-M   'P 1'
#
loop_
_entity.id
_entity.type
_entity.pdbx_description
1 polymer ?
#
loop_
_entity_poly.entity_id
_entity_poly.type
_entity_poly.pdbx_seq_one_letter_code
_entity_poly.pdbx_strand_id
1 'polypeptide(L)'
;MKKAVIILILMGLFVPLAWLVFYKYEGTAPEVDVSLPSEYLKKSYEMALTVSDQGTGLRRVMVSLMQNGNEKVLMDKNYPPSSVLSFFSDKKVTEESFSIPVESRRYGMNDGDATIRILVEDYSWHGWNKGNRFYQEKKVVIDSKPPQIKVLTKQHNVSKGGSGLVIYKVFEPDTQSGVMVGDNFFPGHSGMFSDPSIYAAFFALSHTQGPGTQIFVQAQDPAGNVSKRGFHHYIKDKNFRADVLNISDRFLERKMPDIDLGDKADAFAGDSNPLLEKFLYVNKELRRQNVETVLAVPSDTVNQVLWKGRFGRMAGAANRAQYADRRIYKYKGKEIDRAVHLGVDLASTANAEVGAANKGRVVMGDSVGIFGNTVIIDHGFGLASLYSHLSHIRVQEGNQVAKGEIIGNTGLTGLAGGDHLHLSIIVHNTFVNPIEWWDKTWIKNNITSKIDAVKAELQ
;
A
#
# COMPACT_ATOMS: atom_id res chain seq x y z
N MET A 1 -35.33 -0.81 -75.68
CA MET A 1 -33.87 -0.73 -75.41
C MET A 1 -33.42 0.61 -74.83
N LYS A 2 -33.76 1.78 -75.40
CA LYS A 2 -33.26 3.09 -74.91
C LYS A 2 -33.60 3.44 -73.44
N LYS A 3 -34.82 3.12 -72.96
CA LYS A 3 -35.22 3.38 -71.56
C LYS A 3 -34.47 2.52 -70.53
N ALA A 4 -34.20 1.24 -70.84
CA ALA A 4 -33.50 0.33 -69.96
C ALA A 4 -32.01 0.72 -69.77
N VAL A 5 -31.37 1.19 -70.84
CA VAL A 5 -29.98 1.69 -70.78
C VAL A 5 -29.88 2.98 -69.94
N ILE A 6 -30.84 3.90 -70.09
CA ILE A 6 -30.89 5.12 -69.26
C ILE A 6 -31.14 4.78 -67.78
N ILE A 7 -32.02 3.81 -67.49
CA ILE A 7 -32.25 3.35 -66.10
C ILE A 7 -31.00 2.69 -65.53
N LEU A 8 -30.27 1.88 -66.32
CA LEU A 8 -29.01 1.27 -65.88
C LEU A 8 -27.90 2.30 -65.65
N ILE A 9 -27.81 3.36 -66.47
CA ILE A 9 -26.86 4.46 -66.27
C ILE A 9 -27.25 5.30 -65.04
N LEU A 10 -28.55 5.61 -64.88
CA LEU A 10 -29.04 6.32 -63.70
C LEU A 10 -28.86 5.49 -62.44
N MET A 11 -29.09 4.18 -62.45
CA MET A 11 -28.77 3.30 -61.31
C MET A 11 -27.26 3.21 -61.08
N GLY A 12 -26.44 3.16 -62.14
CA GLY A 12 -24.98 3.16 -62.06
C GLY A 12 -24.39 4.45 -61.48
N LEU A 13 -25.10 5.57 -61.51
CA LEU A 13 -24.72 6.84 -60.88
C LEU A 13 -25.41 7.05 -59.52
N PHE A 14 -26.68 6.68 -59.40
CA PHE A 14 -27.50 6.91 -58.23
C PHE A 14 -27.15 5.96 -57.09
N VAL A 15 -26.81 4.70 -57.37
CA VAL A 15 -26.43 3.74 -56.31
C VAL A 15 -25.10 4.14 -55.66
N PRO A 16 -24.03 4.49 -56.38
CA PRO A 16 -22.80 5.01 -55.75
C PRO A 16 -23.03 6.34 -55.03
N LEU A 17 -23.86 7.23 -55.59
CA LEU A 17 -24.15 8.52 -54.96
C LEU A 17 -25.00 8.36 -53.69
N ALA A 18 -26.02 7.51 -53.70
CA ALA A 18 -26.85 7.20 -52.55
C ALA A 18 -26.04 6.44 -51.48
N TRP A 19 -25.13 5.55 -51.88
CA TRP A 19 -24.20 4.88 -50.98
C TRP A 19 -23.20 5.85 -50.35
N LEU A 20 -22.63 6.78 -51.13
CA LEU A 20 -21.74 7.84 -50.65
C LEU A 20 -22.47 8.77 -49.67
N VAL A 21 -23.69 9.17 -49.98
CA VAL A 21 -24.53 9.97 -49.08
C VAL A 21 -24.82 9.19 -47.81
N PHE A 22 -25.29 7.94 -47.90
CA PHE A 22 -25.57 7.10 -46.73
C PHE A 22 -24.34 6.90 -45.84
N TYR A 23 -23.17 6.68 -46.44
CA TYR A 23 -21.90 6.52 -45.73
C TYR A 23 -21.41 7.81 -45.08
N LYS A 24 -21.56 8.96 -45.74
CA LYS A 24 -21.16 10.28 -45.18
C LYS A 24 -22.17 10.84 -44.18
N TYR A 25 -23.42 10.37 -44.19
CA TYR A 25 -24.49 10.79 -43.28
C TYR A 25 -24.69 9.82 -42.12
N GLU A 26 -23.61 9.22 -41.62
CA GLU A 26 -23.66 8.46 -40.37
C GLU A 26 -23.91 9.37 -39.15
N GLY A 27 -24.60 8.84 -38.14
CA GLY A 27 -24.95 9.58 -36.92
C GLY A 27 -24.10 9.21 -35.70
N THR A 28 -23.05 8.40 -35.86
CA THR A 28 -22.19 7.98 -34.76
C THR A 28 -21.19 9.07 -34.43
N ALA A 29 -21.19 9.54 -33.18
CA ALA A 29 -20.18 10.48 -32.70
C ALA A 29 -18.86 9.75 -32.38
N PRO A 30 -17.72 10.43 -32.47
CA PRO A 30 -16.43 9.89 -32.01
C PRO A 30 -16.47 9.46 -30.54
N GLU A 31 -15.72 8.41 -30.23
CA GLU A 31 -15.51 7.94 -28.86
C GLU A 31 -14.21 8.51 -28.29
N VAL A 32 -14.22 8.81 -27.00
CA VAL A 32 -13.11 9.44 -26.29
C VAL A 32 -12.93 8.77 -24.94
N ASP A 33 -11.72 8.30 -24.69
CA ASP A 33 -11.26 7.85 -23.38
C ASP A 33 -10.17 8.81 -22.86
N VAL A 34 -10.36 9.31 -21.64
CA VAL A 34 -9.53 10.35 -21.05
C VAL A 34 -9.09 9.90 -19.66
N SER A 35 -7.79 9.70 -19.52
CA SER A 35 -7.19 9.40 -18.23
C SER A 35 -6.49 10.64 -17.70
N LEU A 36 -7.00 11.14 -16.57
CA LEU A 36 -6.35 12.18 -15.79
C LEU A 36 -5.68 11.55 -14.57
N PRO A 37 -4.53 12.09 -14.11
CA PRO A 37 -3.84 11.55 -12.95
C PRO A 37 -4.67 11.68 -11.66
N SER A 38 -5.43 12.77 -11.50
CA SER A 38 -6.46 12.93 -10.48
C SER A 38 -7.37 14.13 -10.80
N GLU A 39 -8.39 14.39 -9.98
CA GLU A 39 -9.20 15.62 -10.04
C GLU A 39 -8.41 16.87 -9.59
N TYR A 40 -7.33 16.67 -8.83
CA TYR A 40 -6.41 17.70 -8.35
C TYR A 40 -5.10 17.62 -9.13
N LEU A 41 -4.73 18.68 -9.83
CA LEU A 41 -3.64 18.69 -10.79
C LEU A 41 -2.47 19.53 -10.29
N LYS A 42 -1.27 18.95 -10.30
CA LYS A 42 -0.03 19.70 -10.04
C LYS A 42 0.23 20.72 -11.15
N LYS A 43 1.23 21.57 -10.92
CA LYS A 43 1.81 22.46 -11.94
C LYS A 43 2.27 21.77 -13.23
N SER A 44 2.63 20.50 -13.16
CA SER A 44 3.10 19.72 -14.30
C SER A 44 2.51 18.33 -14.21
N TYR A 45 1.81 17.90 -15.25
CA TYR A 45 1.22 16.56 -15.34
C TYR A 45 1.08 16.13 -16.79
N GLU A 46 0.98 14.82 -17.01
CA GLU A 46 0.65 14.23 -18.30
C GLU A 46 -0.83 13.88 -18.35
N MET A 47 -1.49 14.22 -19.45
CA MET A 47 -2.85 13.80 -19.75
C MET A 47 -2.82 12.78 -20.88
N ALA A 48 -3.36 11.59 -20.64
CA ALA A 48 -3.53 10.58 -21.68
C ALA A 48 -4.93 10.68 -22.29
N LEU A 49 -4.99 10.74 -23.62
CA LEU A 49 -6.23 10.86 -24.38
C LEU A 49 -6.20 9.85 -25.52
N THR A 50 -7.19 8.97 -25.59
CA THR A 50 -7.44 8.10 -26.74
C THR A 50 -8.74 8.52 -27.39
N VAL A 51 -8.70 8.75 -28.70
CA VAL A 51 -9.86 9.12 -29.50
C VAL A 51 -10.03 8.11 -30.62
N SER A 52 -11.27 7.74 -30.90
CA SER A 52 -11.57 6.86 -32.02
C SER A 52 -12.83 7.27 -32.76
N ASP A 53 -12.83 7.02 -34.07
CA ASP A 53 -13.99 7.14 -34.93
C ASP A 53 -13.95 6.05 -36.02
N GLN A 54 -14.82 5.05 -35.86
CA GLN A 54 -14.92 3.93 -36.81
C GLN A 54 -15.62 4.32 -38.11
N GLY A 55 -16.29 5.48 -38.13
CA GLY A 55 -17.19 5.91 -39.18
C GLY A 55 -16.55 6.62 -40.38
N THR A 56 -16.44 7.95 -40.34
CA THR A 56 -15.93 8.83 -41.40
C THR A 56 -14.51 9.33 -41.14
N GLY A 57 -14.01 9.11 -39.94
CA GLY A 57 -12.64 9.35 -39.49
C GLY A 57 -12.53 10.64 -38.70
N LEU A 58 -11.50 10.72 -37.87
CA LEU A 58 -11.21 11.89 -37.08
C LEU A 58 -10.92 13.09 -38.00
N ARG A 59 -11.54 14.24 -37.73
CA ARG A 59 -11.31 15.51 -38.42
C ARG A 59 -10.50 16.48 -37.58
N ARG A 60 -10.87 16.65 -36.32
CA ARG A 60 -10.21 17.56 -35.39
C ARG A 60 -10.28 17.04 -33.97
N VAL A 61 -9.18 17.13 -33.25
CA VAL A 61 -9.10 16.84 -31.81
C VAL A 61 -8.54 18.09 -31.15
N MET A 62 -9.35 18.73 -30.33
CA MET A 62 -8.96 19.92 -29.58
C MET A 62 -9.15 19.65 -28.08
N VAL A 63 -8.08 19.88 -27.33
CA VAL A 63 -8.07 19.87 -25.87
C VAL A 63 -7.72 21.27 -25.41
N SER A 64 -8.59 21.87 -24.62
CA SER A 64 -8.34 23.17 -24.01
C SER A 64 -8.60 23.11 -22.51
N LEU A 65 -8.01 24.06 -21.79
CA LEU A 65 -8.24 24.26 -20.37
C LEU A 65 -8.78 25.66 -20.16
N MET A 66 -9.90 25.74 -19.46
CA MET A 66 -10.59 26.97 -19.13
C MET A 66 -10.41 27.29 -17.64
N GLN A 67 -9.96 28.50 -17.34
CA GLN A 67 -9.86 28.99 -15.97
C GLN A 67 -10.14 30.50 -15.93
N ASN A 68 -10.98 30.94 -14.99
CA ASN A 68 -11.36 32.36 -14.81
C ASN A 68 -11.82 33.04 -16.11
N GLY A 69 -12.57 32.32 -16.96
CA GLY A 69 -13.05 32.83 -18.25
C GLY A 69 -12.01 32.81 -19.39
N ASN A 70 -10.74 32.48 -19.11
CA ASN A 70 -9.70 32.36 -20.11
C ASN A 70 -9.56 30.92 -20.59
N GLU A 71 -9.62 30.71 -21.90
CA GLU A 71 -9.38 29.41 -22.53
C GLU A 71 -7.94 29.34 -23.07
N LYS A 72 -7.26 28.23 -22.75
CA LYS A 72 -5.91 27.92 -23.22
C LYS A 72 -5.93 26.59 -23.96
N VAL A 73 -5.58 26.62 -25.23
CA VAL A 73 -5.50 25.40 -26.05
C VAL A 73 -4.24 24.64 -25.64
N LEU A 74 -4.44 23.41 -25.16
CA LEU A 74 -3.37 22.48 -24.80
C LEU A 74 -2.90 21.71 -26.04
N MET A 75 -3.86 21.29 -26.87
CA MET A 75 -3.64 20.59 -28.12
C MET A 75 -4.74 20.94 -29.13
N ASP A 76 -4.38 21.14 -30.38
CA ASP A 76 -5.33 21.28 -31.49
C ASP A 76 -4.73 20.60 -32.73
N LYS A 77 -5.23 19.40 -33.02
CA LYS A 77 -4.77 18.57 -34.13
C LYS A 77 -5.88 18.44 -35.15
N ASN A 78 -5.56 18.80 -36.39
CA ASN A 78 -6.43 18.59 -37.54
C ASN A 78 -5.91 17.41 -38.36
N TYR A 79 -6.82 16.61 -38.88
CA TYR A 79 -6.53 15.50 -39.78
C TYR A 79 -6.82 15.92 -41.22
N PRO A 80 -6.22 15.26 -42.21
CA PRO A 80 -6.59 15.46 -43.60
C PRO A 80 -7.89 14.70 -43.92
N PRO A 81 -8.76 15.25 -44.80
CA PRO A 81 -9.93 14.53 -45.27
C PRO A 81 -9.51 13.32 -46.10
N SER A 82 -10.21 12.20 -45.95
CA SER A 82 -10.07 11.06 -46.86
C SER A 82 -10.64 11.43 -48.24
N SER A 83 -9.82 11.32 -49.29
CA SER A 83 -10.26 11.59 -50.66
C SER A 83 -11.26 10.54 -51.12
N VAL A 84 -12.45 10.98 -51.51
CA VAL A 84 -13.51 10.12 -52.08
C VAL A 84 -13.12 9.59 -53.48
N LEU A 85 -12.12 10.19 -54.13
CA LEU A 85 -11.67 9.84 -55.49
C LEU A 85 -10.43 8.93 -55.53
N SER A 86 -9.77 8.66 -54.39
CA SER A 86 -8.58 7.82 -54.32
C SER A 86 -8.92 6.42 -53.80
N PHE A 87 -9.27 5.50 -54.70
CA PHE A 87 -9.58 4.11 -54.37
C PHE A 87 -8.37 3.29 -53.84
N PHE A 88 -7.15 3.86 -53.77
CA PHE A 88 -5.92 3.06 -53.55
C PHE A 88 -4.80 3.68 -52.68
N SER A 89 -5.00 4.70 -51.83
CA SER A 89 -3.86 5.09 -50.93
C SER A 89 -4.11 5.83 -49.62
N ASP A 90 -5.25 6.48 -49.40
CA ASP A 90 -5.33 7.39 -48.24
C ASP A 90 -5.84 6.66 -47.00
N LYS A 91 -4.90 6.37 -46.09
CA LYS A 91 -5.16 5.68 -44.83
C LYS A 91 -5.94 6.62 -43.89
N LYS A 92 -7.25 6.39 -43.78
CA LYS A 92 -8.14 7.02 -42.80
C LYS A 92 -7.60 6.84 -41.37
N VAL A 93 -7.53 7.92 -40.59
CA VAL A 93 -7.21 7.83 -39.15
C VAL A 93 -8.51 7.57 -38.40
N THR A 94 -8.62 6.36 -37.85
CA THR A 94 -9.78 5.90 -37.07
C THR A 94 -9.53 5.91 -35.58
N GLU A 95 -8.27 6.00 -35.16
CA GLU A 95 -7.88 5.98 -33.75
C GLU A 95 -6.52 6.64 -33.58
N GLU A 96 -6.36 7.42 -32.51
CA GLU A 96 -5.07 7.93 -32.08
C GLU A 96 -5.03 8.14 -30.57
N SER A 97 -3.87 7.87 -29.97
CA SER A 97 -3.60 8.15 -28.55
C SER A 97 -2.56 9.25 -28.41
N PHE A 98 -2.76 10.13 -27.42
CA PHE A 98 -1.91 11.26 -27.10
C PHE A 98 -1.43 11.20 -25.65
N SER A 99 -0.19 11.65 -25.43
CA SER A 99 0.31 12.09 -24.13
C SER A 99 0.52 13.59 -24.21
N ILE A 100 -0.29 14.36 -23.50
CA ILE A 100 -0.27 15.82 -23.52
C ILE A 100 0.44 16.30 -22.25
N PRO A 101 1.70 16.77 -22.34
CA PRO A 101 2.37 17.42 -21.22
C PRO A 101 1.70 18.75 -20.94
N VAL A 102 1.12 18.90 -19.75
CA VAL A 102 0.51 20.16 -19.30
C VAL A 102 1.35 20.79 -18.21
N GLU A 103 1.89 21.98 -18.52
CA GLU A 103 2.59 22.82 -17.55
C GLU A 103 1.78 24.08 -17.26
N SER A 104 1.13 24.15 -16.09
CA SER A 104 0.26 25.26 -15.67
C SER A 104 0.94 26.64 -15.84
N ARG A 105 2.25 26.73 -15.55
CA ARG A 105 3.04 27.97 -15.74
C ARG A 105 3.10 28.43 -17.19
N ARG A 106 3.33 27.50 -18.13
CA ARG A 106 3.43 27.81 -19.57
C ARG A 106 2.13 28.40 -20.10
N TYR A 107 1.00 27.97 -19.55
CA TYR A 107 -0.33 28.42 -19.95
C TYR A 107 -0.86 29.58 -19.10
N GLY A 108 -0.09 30.09 -18.12
CA GLY A 108 -0.48 31.20 -17.26
C GLY A 108 -1.63 30.87 -16.30
N MET A 109 -1.75 29.60 -15.89
CA MET A 109 -2.78 29.11 -14.98
C MET A 109 -2.37 29.35 -13.52
N ASN A 110 -3.36 29.64 -12.67
CA ASN A 110 -3.21 29.84 -11.23
C ASN A 110 -3.81 28.65 -10.46
N ASP A 111 -3.51 28.57 -9.16
CA ASP A 111 -4.19 27.60 -8.29
C ASP A 111 -5.69 27.91 -8.20
N GLY A 112 -6.53 26.88 -8.16
CA GLY A 112 -8.00 26.98 -8.08
C GLY A 112 -8.72 26.17 -9.16
N ASP A 113 -10.04 26.38 -9.26
CA ASP A 113 -10.90 25.63 -10.18
C ASP A 113 -10.51 25.88 -11.65
N ALA A 114 -10.56 24.81 -12.44
CA ALA A 114 -10.40 24.83 -13.89
C ALA A 114 -11.29 23.76 -14.54
N THR A 115 -11.49 23.89 -15.84
CA THR A 115 -12.27 22.93 -16.64
C THR A 115 -11.47 22.52 -17.85
N ILE A 116 -11.19 21.22 -17.98
CA ILE A 116 -10.65 20.66 -19.21
C ILE A 116 -11.82 20.43 -20.18
N ARG A 117 -11.67 20.91 -21.40
CA ARG A 117 -12.63 20.75 -22.49
C ARG A 117 -12.01 19.92 -23.58
N ILE A 118 -12.73 18.90 -24.00
CA ILE A 118 -12.32 18.01 -25.10
C ILE A 118 -13.39 18.09 -26.17
N LEU A 119 -12.96 18.48 -27.36
CA LEU A 119 -13.77 18.52 -28.56
C LEU A 119 -13.15 17.58 -29.59
N VAL A 120 -13.91 16.59 -30.04
CA VAL A 120 -13.54 15.71 -31.15
C VAL A 120 -14.60 15.82 -32.23
N GLU A 121 -14.16 16.08 -33.45
CA GLU A 121 -15.03 16.21 -34.61
C GLU A 121 -14.66 15.15 -35.66
N ASP A 122 -15.65 14.65 -36.39
CA ASP A 122 -15.47 13.75 -37.53
C ASP A 122 -15.68 14.45 -38.89
N TYR A 123 -15.63 13.66 -39.97
CA TYR A 123 -15.87 14.10 -41.35
C TYR A 123 -17.30 13.85 -41.86
N SER A 124 -18.27 13.56 -40.99
CA SER A 124 -19.64 13.30 -41.40
C SER A 124 -20.31 14.56 -41.93
N TRP A 125 -21.34 14.38 -42.75
CA TRP A 125 -22.13 15.47 -43.34
C TRP A 125 -23.28 15.92 -42.43
N HIS A 126 -23.34 15.38 -41.22
CA HIS A 126 -24.29 15.77 -40.20
C HIS A 126 -24.13 17.27 -39.84
N GLY A 127 -25.25 17.94 -39.54
CA GLY A 127 -25.24 19.36 -39.17
C GLY A 127 -24.77 20.33 -40.26
N TRP A 128 -25.01 20.03 -41.55
CA TRP A 128 -24.57 20.81 -42.73
C TRP A 128 -23.04 20.79 -42.91
N ASN A 129 -22.45 19.61 -43.10
CA ASN A 129 -20.99 19.39 -43.23
C ASN A 129 -20.16 19.80 -42.00
N LYS A 130 -20.78 19.87 -40.83
CA LYS A 130 -20.09 20.19 -39.57
C LYS A 130 -19.57 18.96 -38.84
N GLY A 131 -19.87 17.75 -39.30
CA GLY A 131 -19.48 16.51 -38.63
C GLY A 131 -20.28 16.26 -37.35
N ASN A 132 -20.27 15.02 -36.88
CA ASN A 132 -20.64 14.70 -35.51
C ASN A 132 -19.55 15.21 -34.58
N ARG A 133 -19.96 15.53 -33.35
CA ARG A 133 -19.10 16.16 -32.36
C ARG A 133 -19.25 15.43 -31.04
N PHE A 134 -18.12 15.02 -30.49
CA PHE A 134 -18.02 14.70 -29.08
C PHE A 134 -17.53 15.94 -28.33
N TYR A 135 -18.23 16.30 -27.25
CA TYR A 135 -17.84 17.40 -26.38
C TYR A 135 -17.99 16.98 -24.92
N GLN A 136 -16.91 17.09 -24.15
CA GLN A 136 -16.93 16.81 -22.72
C GLN A 136 -16.17 17.90 -21.95
N GLU A 137 -16.74 18.29 -20.82
CA GLU A 137 -16.10 19.13 -19.82
C GLU A 137 -15.78 18.29 -18.58
N LYS A 138 -14.53 18.38 -18.10
CA LYS A 138 -14.08 17.74 -16.86
C LYS A 138 -13.57 18.81 -15.91
N LYS A 139 -14.27 18.98 -14.78
CA LYS A 139 -13.86 19.90 -13.72
C LYS A 139 -12.63 19.34 -13.01
N VAL A 140 -11.67 20.22 -12.73
CA VAL A 140 -10.41 19.90 -12.06
C VAL A 140 -10.00 21.07 -11.17
N VAL A 141 -9.16 20.81 -10.16
CA VAL A 141 -8.59 21.84 -9.30
C VAL A 141 -7.08 21.85 -9.54
N ILE A 142 -6.53 23.00 -9.93
CA ILE A 142 -5.08 23.17 -10.00
C ILE A 142 -4.60 23.47 -8.58
N ASP A 143 -3.79 22.59 -8.00
CA ASP A 143 -3.17 22.80 -6.69
C ASP A 143 -1.68 22.51 -6.76
N SER A 144 -0.90 23.53 -6.44
CA SER A 144 0.55 23.51 -6.51
C SER A 144 1.25 23.77 -5.19
N LYS A 145 0.47 23.93 -4.11
CA LYS A 145 1.00 24.25 -2.79
C LYS A 145 1.12 22.95 -2.01
N PRO A 146 2.32 22.60 -1.53
CA PRO A 146 2.48 21.41 -0.72
C PRO A 146 1.80 21.59 0.65
N PRO A 147 1.30 20.49 1.25
CA PRO A 147 0.53 20.58 2.47
C PRO A 147 1.37 21.08 3.66
N GLN A 148 0.81 21.89 4.54
CA GLN A 148 1.49 22.37 5.74
C GLN A 148 1.41 21.34 6.87
N ILE A 149 2.54 21.13 7.55
CA ILE A 149 2.67 20.18 8.66
C ILE A 149 3.18 20.92 9.91
N LYS A 150 2.47 20.77 11.03
CA LYS A 150 2.92 21.21 12.35
C LYS A 150 3.06 20.01 13.30
N VAL A 151 4.28 19.67 13.69
CA VAL A 151 4.53 18.64 14.71
C VAL A 151 4.19 19.22 16.09
N LEU A 152 3.35 18.51 16.84
CA LEU A 152 2.86 18.93 18.17
C LEU A 152 3.66 18.26 19.31
N THR A 153 4.29 17.13 19.03
CA THR A 153 5.13 16.40 19.98
C THR A 153 6.56 16.95 20.01
N LYS A 154 7.09 17.21 21.21
CA LYS A 154 8.33 17.99 21.38
C LYS A 154 9.62 17.17 21.34
N GLN A 155 9.64 15.98 21.93
CA GLN A 155 10.86 15.15 22.05
C GLN A 155 10.54 13.69 21.82
N HIS A 156 11.47 12.94 21.20
CA HIS A 156 11.30 11.51 20.92
C HIS A 156 12.61 10.77 21.23
N ASN A 157 12.55 9.76 22.09
CA ASN A 157 13.69 8.89 22.39
C ASN A 157 13.32 7.48 21.95
N VAL A 158 13.94 6.99 20.88
CA VAL A 158 13.58 5.70 20.29
C VAL A 158 14.80 4.81 20.26
N SER A 159 14.64 3.52 20.51
CA SER A 159 15.75 2.57 20.40
C SER A 159 15.76 1.93 19.01
N LYS A 160 16.94 1.49 18.55
CA LYS A 160 17.04 0.50 17.47
C LYS A 160 16.19 -0.74 17.81
N GLY A 161 15.31 -1.13 16.90
CA GLY A 161 14.32 -2.18 17.15
C GLY A 161 13.13 -1.78 18.04
N GLY A 162 12.93 -0.49 18.29
CA GLY A 162 11.91 0.04 19.20
C GLY A 162 10.81 0.84 18.50
N SER A 163 9.92 1.43 19.31
CA SER A 163 8.74 2.16 18.85
C SER A 163 8.70 3.62 19.31
N GLY A 164 7.94 4.45 18.61
CA GLY A 164 7.64 5.82 19.01
C GLY A 164 6.25 6.27 18.57
N LEU A 165 5.84 7.43 19.06
CA LEU A 165 4.60 8.11 18.67
C LEU A 165 4.93 9.56 18.32
N VAL A 166 4.52 10.00 17.13
CA VAL A 166 4.51 11.42 16.75
C VAL A 166 3.06 11.85 16.57
N ILE A 167 2.72 12.99 17.17
CA ILE A 167 1.45 13.68 16.96
C ILE A 167 1.73 14.98 16.21
N TYR A 168 0.97 15.22 15.15
CA TYR A 168 1.13 16.35 14.25
C TYR A 168 -0.22 16.78 13.67
N LYS A 169 -0.27 18.02 13.16
CA LYS A 169 -1.40 18.59 12.45
C LYS A 169 -1.05 18.77 10.98
N VAL A 170 -1.98 18.41 10.10
CA VAL A 170 -1.96 18.72 8.66
C VAL A 170 -3.06 19.73 8.39
N PHE A 171 -2.79 20.79 7.64
CA PHE A 171 -3.78 21.86 7.47
C PHE A 171 -4.72 21.63 6.28
N GLU A 172 -4.30 20.79 5.35
CA GLU A 172 -4.99 20.43 4.13
C GLU A 172 -5.82 19.15 4.34
N PRO A 173 -7.09 19.14 3.89
CA PRO A 173 -7.93 17.95 3.97
C PRO A 173 -7.43 16.85 3.02
N ASP A 174 -7.97 15.64 3.19
CA ASP A 174 -7.78 14.49 2.29
C ASP A 174 -6.30 14.16 1.98
N THR A 175 -5.41 14.54 2.90
CA THR A 175 -3.98 14.41 2.74
C THR A 175 -3.51 13.09 3.35
N GLN A 176 -2.83 12.26 2.55
CA GLN A 176 -2.16 11.08 3.06
C GLN A 176 -0.94 11.54 3.87
N SER A 177 -0.89 11.19 5.15
CA SER A 177 0.21 11.61 6.02
C SER A 177 0.68 10.51 6.95
N GLY A 178 1.92 10.60 7.41
CA GLY A 178 2.53 9.64 8.29
C GLY A 178 3.97 9.96 8.62
N VAL A 179 4.66 9.02 9.25
CA VAL A 179 6.09 9.13 9.58
C VAL A 179 6.89 8.24 8.65
N MET A 180 7.90 8.80 7.99
CA MET A 180 8.93 8.06 7.28
C MET A 180 10.05 7.68 8.26
N VAL A 181 10.47 6.42 8.25
CA VAL A 181 11.64 5.91 8.99
C VAL A 181 12.53 5.15 7.99
N GLY A 182 13.58 5.82 7.50
CA GLY A 182 14.27 5.37 6.28
C GLY A 182 13.28 5.29 5.13
N ASP A 183 13.13 4.11 4.53
CA ASP A 183 12.21 3.86 3.42
C ASP A 183 10.81 3.38 3.87
N ASN A 184 10.62 3.15 5.17
CA ASN A 184 9.35 2.65 5.71
C ASN A 184 8.40 3.80 6.04
N PHE A 185 7.18 3.74 5.51
CA PHE A 185 6.10 4.67 5.83
C PHE A 185 5.16 4.11 6.90
N PHE A 186 4.92 4.90 7.95
CA PHE A 186 4.00 4.60 9.04
C PHE A 186 2.81 5.56 8.98
N PRO A 187 1.60 5.10 8.60
CA PRO A 187 0.43 5.95 8.45
C PRO A 187 0.07 6.72 9.73
N GLY A 188 -0.32 7.98 9.56
CA GLY A 188 -0.97 8.75 10.61
C GLY A 188 -2.47 8.53 10.60
N HIS A 189 -3.06 8.44 11.78
CA HIS A 189 -4.48 8.24 11.96
C HIS A 189 -5.09 9.41 12.74
N SER A 190 -6.21 9.92 12.25
CA SER A 190 -7.06 10.87 12.98
C SER A 190 -7.96 10.13 13.98
N GLY A 191 -8.74 10.87 14.78
CA GLY A 191 -9.70 10.29 15.74
C GLY A 191 -9.19 10.10 17.16
N MET A 192 -7.89 10.31 17.41
CA MET A 192 -7.35 10.39 18.79
C MET A 192 -7.71 11.72 19.48
N PHE A 193 -7.95 12.77 18.68
CA PHE A 193 -8.29 14.12 19.11
C PHE A 193 -9.59 14.56 18.44
N SER A 194 -10.29 15.54 19.02
CA SER A 194 -11.54 16.07 18.47
C SER A 194 -11.34 16.83 17.16
N ASP A 195 -10.16 17.43 16.97
CA ASP A 195 -9.77 18.05 15.71
C ASP A 195 -9.34 16.96 14.70
N PRO A 196 -10.10 16.72 13.61
CA PRO A 196 -9.80 15.66 12.65
C PRO A 196 -8.52 15.93 11.83
N SER A 197 -8.00 17.16 11.87
CA SER A 197 -6.74 17.55 11.21
C SER A 197 -5.51 17.15 12.03
N ILE A 198 -5.69 16.64 13.25
CA ILE A 198 -4.61 16.15 14.11
C ILE A 198 -4.50 14.63 14.00
N TYR A 199 -3.31 14.19 13.60
CA TYR A 199 -2.97 12.80 13.37
C TYR A 199 -1.99 12.31 14.43
N ALA A 200 -2.17 11.04 14.80
CA ALA A 200 -1.23 10.27 15.60
C ALA A 200 -0.64 9.16 14.73
N ALA A 201 0.69 9.10 14.62
CA ALA A 201 1.40 8.05 13.92
C ALA A 201 2.31 7.30 14.90
N PHE A 202 1.99 6.03 15.15
CA PHE A 202 2.94 5.11 15.76
C PHE A 202 3.96 4.71 14.69
N PHE A 203 5.25 4.79 15.03
CA PHE A 203 6.32 4.42 14.13
C PHE A 203 7.30 3.49 14.82
N ALA A 204 8.09 2.78 14.02
CA ALA A 204 9.07 1.83 14.52
C ALA A 204 10.41 1.97 13.80
N LEU A 205 11.49 1.72 14.54
CA LEU A 205 12.78 1.37 13.94
C LEU A 205 12.91 -0.14 13.94
N SER A 206 13.25 -0.71 12.78
CA SER A 206 13.62 -2.12 12.71
C SER A 206 14.93 -2.37 13.49
N HIS A 207 15.24 -3.65 13.72
CA HIS A 207 16.50 -4.05 14.33
C HIS A 207 17.74 -3.71 13.48
N THR A 208 17.60 -3.27 12.24
CA THR A 208 18.71 -2.81 11.39
C THR A 208 18.88 -1.28 11.38
N GLN A 209 17.90 -0.54 11.87
CA GLN A 209 17.84 0.93 11.83
C GLN A 209 18.37 1.56 13.13
N GLY A 210 19.49 2.28 13.06
CA GLY A 210 20.22 2.87 14.20
C GLY A 210 20.34 4.40 14.13
N PRO A 211 21.33 5.01 14.81
CA PRO A 211 21.46 6.48 14.93
C PRO A 211 21.47 7.30 13.63
N GLY A 212 21.84 6.69 12.50
CA GLY A 212 21.85 7.34 11.18
C GLY A 212 20.53 7.27 10.42
N THR A 213 19.50 6.62 10.97
CA THR A 213 18.21 6.48 10.28
C THR A 213 17.46 7.80 10.23
N GLN A 214 17.07 8.23 9.02
CA GLN A 214 16.29 9.44 8.83
C GLN A 214 14.84 9.23 9.28
N ILE A 215 14.32 10.18 10.08
CA ILE A 215 12.93 10.15 10.57
C ILE A 215 12.30 11.53 10.39
N PHE A 216 11.14 11.57 9.71
CA PHE A 216 10.38 12.81 9.49
C PHE A 216 8.90 12.52 9.24
N VAL A 217 8.04 13.49 9.50
CA VAL A 217 6.64 13.43 9.06
C VAL A 217 6.58 13.79 7.58
N GLN A 218 5.83 13.02 6.80
CA GLN A 218 5.52 13.30 5.40
C GLN A 218 4.01 13.46 5.23
N ALA A 219 3.61 14.39 4.38
CA ALA A 219 2.22 14.57 3.95
C ALA A 219 2.18 14.76 2.43
N GLN A 220 1.21 14.12 1.78
CA GLN A 220 0.97 14.17 0.35
C GLN A 220 -0.50 14.49 0.09
N ASP A 221 -0.75 15.63 -0.55
CA ASP A 221 -2.11 16.05 -0.90
C ASP A 221 -2.66 15.25 -2.11
N PRO A 222 -3.96 15.40 -2.46
CA PRO A 222 -4.55 14.74 -3.63
C PRO A 222 -3.94 15.17 -4.97
N ALA A 223 -3.37 16.38 -5.07
CA ALA A 223 -2.60 16.77 -6.25
C ALA A 223 -1.27 16.01 -6.32
N GLY A 224 -0.82 15.44 -5.21
CA GLY A 224 0.42 14.71 -5.02
C GLY A 224 1.59 15.58 -4.57
N ASN A 225 1.38 16.85 -4.22
CA ASN A 225 2.44 17.68 -3.67
C ASN A 225 2.84 17.12 -2.30
N VAL A 226 4.15 17.09 -2.04
CA VAL A 226 4.70 16.44 -0.84
C VAL A 226 5.37 17.48 0.05
N SER A 227 5.07 17.41 1.34
CA SER A 227 5.80 18.11 2.40
C SER A 227 6.51 17.14 3.32
N LYS A 228 7.69 17.54 3.79
CA LYS A 228 8.49 16.81 4.78
C LYS A 228 8.80 17.71 5.96
N ARG A 229 8.56 17.22 7.18
CA ARG A 229 8.83 17.94 8.42
C ARG A 229 9.58 17.08 9.41
N GLY A 230 10.84 17.44 9.66
CA GLY A 230 11.63 16.84 10.73
C GLY A 230 11.09 17.21 12.11
N PHE A 231 11.43 16.41 13.10
CA PHE A 231 11.11 16.64 14.51
C PHE A 231 12.28 16.22 15.40
N HIS A 232 12.35 16.77 16.61
CA HIS A 232 13.42 16.46 17.53
C HIS A 232 13.34 15.00 18.00
N HIS A 233 14.39 14.23 17.72
CA HIS A 233 14.50 12.83 18.10
C HIS A 233 15.94 12.44 18.45
N TYR A 234 16.07 11.43 19.29
CA TYR A 234 17.30 10.73 19.57
C TYR A 234 17.09 9.23 19.38
N ILE A 235 17.97 8.61 18.59
CA ILE A 235 17.95 7.17 18.35
C ILE A 235 19.06 6.51 19.18
N LYS A 236 18.64 5.73 20.18
CA LYS A 236 19.54 4.91 21.00
C LYS A 236 19.94 3.66 20.23
N ASP A 237 21.23 3.51 19.95
CA ASP A 237 21.74 2.27 19.36
C ASP A 237 21.64 1.10 20.34
N LYS A 238 21.57 -0.11 19.79
CA LYS A 238 21.52 -1.37 20.54
C LYS A 238 22.32 -2.45 19.83
N ASN A 239 23.10 -3.18 20.63
CA ASN A 239 23.73 -4.42 20.22
C ASN A 239 22.82 -5.59 20.58
N PHE A 240 22.56 -6.44 19.60
CA PHE A 240 21.82 -7.68 19.81
C PHE A 240 22.78 -8.85 20.02
N ARG A 241 22.33 -9.82 20.82
CA ARG A 241 23.08 -11.04 21.13
C ARG A 241 23.15 -11.93 19.89
N ALA A 242 24.21 -12.72 19.80
CA ALA A 242 24.30 -13.82 18.83
C ALA A 242 24.05 -15.14 19.56
N ASP A 243 23.29 -16.03 18.94
CA ASP A 243 22.97 -17.36 19.47
C ASP A 243 23.30 -18.42 18.41
N VAL A 244 23.97 -19.49 18.82
CA VAL A 244 24.42 -20.56 17.93
C VAL A 244 23.52 -21.77 18.13
N LEU A 245 22.74 -22.09 17.10
CA LEU A 245 21.79 -23.18 17.10
C LEU A 245 22.36 -24.36 16.32
N ASN A 246 22.66 -25.46 17.02
CA ASN A 246 23.11 -26.69 16.39
C ASN A 246 21.90 -27.50 15.90
N ILE A 247 21.77 -27.62 14.58
CA ILE A 247 20.78 -28.43 13.90
C ILE A 247 21.30 -29.85 13.83
N SER A 248 20.54 -30.79 14.39
CA SER A 248 20.84 -32.23 14.37
C SER A 248 19.92 -32.96 13.39
N ASP A 249 20.34 -34.15 12.93
CA ASP A 249 19.49 -35.01 12.08
C ASP A 249 18.13 -35.29 12.73
N ARG A 250 18.13 -35.61 14.04
CA ARG A 250 16.89 -35.78 14.82
C ARG A 250 15.96 -34.56 14.83
N PHE A 251 16.51 -33.34 14.76
CA PHE A 251 15.69 -32.14 14.71
C PHE A 251 15.03 -32.03 13.34
N LEU A 252 15.81 -32.26 12.27
CA LEU A 252 15.34 -32.24 10.89
C LEU A 252 14.25 -33.28 10.66
N GLU A 253 14.50 -34.54 11.05
CA GLU A 253 13.54 -35.65 10.96
C GLU A 253 12.23 -35.36 11.67
N ARG A 254 12.30 -34.68 12.83
CA ARG A 254 11.11 -34.34 13.61
C ARG A 254 10.34 -33.15 13.05
N LYS A 255 11.03 -32.13 12.52
CA LYS A 255 10.41 -30.82 12.22
C LYS A 255 10.12 -30.57 10.76
N MET A 256 10.93 -31.13 9.86
CA MET A 256 10.76 -30.89 8.43
C MET A 256 9.48 -31.53 7.88
N PRO A 257 9.02 -32.71 8.36
CA PRO A 257 7.71 -33.24 7.94
C PRO A 257 6.52 -32.38 8.38
N ASP A 258 6.59 -31.69 9.53
CA ASP A 258 5.50 -30.84 10.06
C ASP A 258 5.23 -29.60 9.20
N ILE A 259 6.18 -29.20 8.34
CA ILE A 259 6.09 -27.96 7.55
C ILE A 259 5.61 -28.30 6.15
N ASP A 260 4.37 -27.91 5.88
CA ASP A 260 3.78 -28.00 4.55
C ASP A 260 4.41 -26.97 3.61
N LEU A 261 4.87 -27.43 2.45
CA LEU A 261 5.45 -26.62 1.38
C LEU A 261 4.61 -26.65 0.10
N GLY A 262 3.42 -27.28 0.14
CA GLY A 262 2.57 -27.50 -1.03
C GLY A 262 3.37 -28.14 -2.17
N ASP A 263 3.26 -27.56 -3.37
CA ASP A 263 3.89 -28.04 -4.59
C ASP A 263 5.43 -28.15 -4.52
N LYS A 264 6.08 -27.49 -3.55
CA LYS A 264 7.53 -27.58 -3.35
C LYS A 264 7.97 -28.73 -2.46
N ALA A 265 7.06 -29.57 -1.95
CA ALA A 265 7.42 -30.69 -1.08
C ALA A 265 8.41 -31.66 -1.74
N ASP A 266 8.21 -31.97 -3.03
CA ASP A 266 9.02 -32.94 -3.78
C ASP A 266 10.30 -32.33 -4.39
N ALA A 267 10.47 -31.01 -4.31
CA ALA A 267 11.58 -30.29 -4.93
C ALA A 267 12.97 -30.71 -4.41
N PHE A 268 13.03 -31.30 -3.21
CA PHE A 268 14.26 -31.67 -2.52
C PHE A 268 14.57 -33.17 -2.56
N ALA A 269 13.68 -34.00 -3.14
CA ALA A 269 13.78 -35.46 -3.06
C ALA A 269 15.05 -36.02 -3.73
N GLY A 270 15.62 -35.28 -4.70
CA GLY A 270 16.86 -35.64 -5.39
C GLY A 270 18.15 -35.18 -4.70
N ASP A 271 18.07 -34.42 -3.61
CA ASP A 271 19.25 -33.89 -2.94
C ASP A 271 19.96 -34.94 -2.07
N SER A 272 21.27 -34.76 -1.86
CA SER A 272 22.07 -35.65 -1.00
C SER A 272 21.62 -35.66 0.46
N ASN A 273 21.00 -34.57 0.93
CA ASN A 273 20.33 -34.48 2.23
C ASN A 273 19.02 -33.67 2.10
N PRO A 274 17.91 -34.32 1.70
CA PRO A 274 16.65 -33.63 1.40
C PRO A 274 16.09 -32.82 2.57
N LEU A 275 16.24 -33.31 3.80
CA LEU A 275 15.72 -32.62 4.99
C LEU A 275 16.53 -31.36 5.33
N LEU A 276 17.84 -31.39 5.09
CA LEU A 276 18.68 -30.21 5.28
C LEU A 276 18.37 -29.14 4.24
N GLU A 277 18.21 -29.52 2.97
CA GLU A 277 17.84 -28.57 1.91
C GLU A 277 16.44 -27.99 2.14
N LYS A 278 15.47 -28.83 2.55
CA LYS A 278 14.15 -28.38 3.00
C LYS A 278 14.27 -27.36 4.14
N PHE A 279 15.12 -27.61 5.15
CA PHE A 279 15.36 -26.67 6.24
C PHE A 279 15.92 -25.33 5.75
N LEU A 280 16.90 -25.34 4.83
CA LEU A 280 17.49 -24.13 4.28
C LEU A 280 16.47 -23.30 3.49
N TYR A 281 15.62 -23.96 2.70
CA TYR A 281 14.51 -23.29 2.03
C TYR A 281 13.52 -22.67 3.03
N VAL A 282 13.11 -23.44 4.04
CA VAL A 282 12.20 -23.00 5.10
C VAL A 282 12.78 -21.78 5.84
N ASN A 283 14.06 -21.84 6.21
CA ASN A 283 14.68 -20.82 7.04
C ASN A 283 14.96 -19.51 6.30
N LYS A 284 15.12 -19.56 4.96
CA LYS A 284 15.34 -18.39 4.11
C LYS A 284 14.04 -17.89 3.48
N GLU A 285 13.51 -18.66 2.55
CA GLU A 285 12.46 -18.19 1.64
C GLU A 285 11.08 -18.25 2.30
N LEU A 286 10.71 -19.39 2.89
CA LEU A 286 9.43 -19.49 3.58
C LEU A 286 9.36 -18.53 4.77
N ARG A 287 10.45 -18.38 5.54
CA ARG A 287 10.53 -17.40 6.63
C ARG A 287 10.26 -15.98 6.14
N ARG A 288 10.88 -15.56 5.04
CA ARG A 288 10.67 -14.22 4.45
C ARG A 288 9.20 -14.03 4.07
N GLN A 289 8.63 -15.00 3.35
CA GLN A 289 7.23 -14.97 2.91
C GLN A 289 6.28 -14.92 4.12
N ASN A 290 6.48 -15.76 5.13
CA ASN A 290 5.63 -15.77 6.32
C ASN A 290 5.74 -14.48 7.14
N VAL A 291 6.94 -13.88 7.22
CA VAL A 291 7.13 -12.57 7.85
C VAL A 291 6.34 -11.49 7.10
N GLU A 292 6.37 -11.50 5.77
CA GLU A 292 5.55 -10.59 4.95
C GLU A 292 4.06 -10.81 5.17
N THR A 293 3.60 -12.06 5.21
CA THR A 293 2.20 -12.42 5.49
C THR A 293 1.74 -11.82 6.82
N VAL A 294 2.44 -12.09 7.93
CA VAL A 294 1.97 -11.64 9.25
C VAL A 294 2.09 -10.14 9.45
N LEU A 295 3.03 -9.46 8.78
CA LEU A 295 3.16 -8.00 8.84
C LEU A 295 2.12 -7.27 7.98
N ALA A 296 1.50 -7.95 7.01
CA ALA A 296 0.42 -7.38 6.21
C ALA A 296 -0.95 -7.43 6.91
N VAL A 297 -1.15 -8.38 7.83
CA VAL A 297 -2.43 -8.58 8.54
C VAL A 297 -2.94 -7.33 9.28
N PRO A 298 -2.15 -6.63 10.11
CA PRO A 298 -2.65 -5.48 10.89
C PRO A 298 -2.74 -4.18 10.05
N SER A 299 -2.85 -4.27 8.73
CA SER A 299 -2.95 -3.10 7.83
C SER A 299 -4.30 -2.37 7.98
N ASP A 300 -5.40 -3.09 8.23
CA ASP A 300 -6.74 -2.53 8.51
C ASP A 300 -6.99 -2.36 10.02
N THR A 301 -6.14 -1.54 10.64
CA THR A 301 -6.21 -1.22 12.08
C THR A 301 -7.29 -0.20 12.40
N VAL A 302 -7.92 -0.29 13.57
CA VAL A 302 -8.89 0.74 14.00
C VAL A 302 -8.22 2.04 14.43
N ASN A 303 -8.87 3.16 14.10
CA ASN A 303 -8.51 4.50 14.57
C ASN A 303 -8.98 4.76 16.02
N GLN A 304 -8.80 3.77 16.90
CA GLN A 304 -9.16 3.86 18.32
C GLN A 304 -8.12 3.14 19.18
N VAL A 305 -7.70 3.74 20.29
CA VAL A 305 -6.84 3.07 21.28
C VAL A 305 -7.69 2.05 22.05
N LEU A 306 -7.47 0.76 21.80
CA LEU A 306 -8.21 -0.32 22.48
C LEU A 306 -7.56 -0.76 23.80
N TRP A 307 -6.27 -0.50 23.95
CA TRP A 307 -5.45 -0.99 25.05
C TRP A 307 -5.34 0.00 26.22
N LYS A 308 -4.97 -0.50 27.40
CA LYS A 308 -4.70 0.34 28.58
C LYS A 308 -3.50 -0.17 29.39
N GLY A 309 -2.60 0.75 29.73
CA GLY A 309 -1.43 0.46 30.55
C GLY A 309 -0.44 -0.50 29.87
N ARG A 310 0.41 -1.16 30.67
CA ARG A 310 1.41 -2.11 30.16
C ARG A 310 0.79 -3.33 29.50
N PHE A 311 1.47 -3.87 28.51
CA PHE A 311 1.13 -5.15 27.91
C PHE A 311 1.53 -6.29 28.85
N GLY A 312 0.72 -7.34 28.82
CA GLY A 312 0.93 -8.58 29.53
C GLY A 312 2.09 -9.36 28.91
N ARG A 313 2.74 -10.12 29.77
CA ARG A 313 3.68 -11.18 29.42
C ARG A 313 3.14 -12.46 30.04
N MET A 314 3.37 -13.61 29.40
CA MET A 314 3.05 -14.91 29.96
C MET A 314 3.63 -15.05 31.38
N ALA A 315 2.76 -15.27 32.37
CA ALA A 315 3.14 -15.33 33.77
C ALA A 315 3.94 -16.61 34.07
N GLY A 316 4.94 -16.51 34.96
CA GLY A 316 5.79 -17.66 35.33
C GLY A 316 6.70 -18.20 34.22
N ALA A 317 6.74 -17.56 33.05
CA ALA A 317 7.49 -18.07 31.91
C ALA A 317 8.96 -17.62 31.90
N ALA A 318 9.87 -18.56 31.68
CA ALA A 318 11.29 -18.31 31.46
C ALA A 318 11.53 -17.71 30.08
N ASN A 319 12.41 -16.70 30.00
CA ASN A 319 12.81 -16.10 28.72
C ASN A 319 13.88 -16.98 28.06
N ARG A 320 13.59 -17.54 26.88
CA ARG A 320 14.49 -18.43 26.14
C ARG A 320 15.25 -17.71 25.02
N ALA A 321 14.60 -16.77 24.35
CA ALA A 321 15.21 -15.96 23.30
C ALA A 321 14.65 -14.53 23.32
N GLN A 322 15.50 -13.56 22.98
CA GLN A 322 15.19 -12.14 23.01
C GLN A 322 14.94 -11.60 21.61
N TYR A 323 14.30 -10.43 21.55
CA TYR A 323 14.09 -9.72 20.30
C TYR A 323 15.43 -9.36 19.66
N ALA A 324 15.47 -9.58 18.35
CA ALA A 324 16.59 -9.40 17.44
C ALA A 324 17.86 -10.21 17.75
N ASP A 325 17.75 -11.30 18.52
CA ASP A 325 18.83 -12.28 18.63
C ASP A 325 19.26 -12.74 17.22
N ARG A 326 20.56 -12.65 16.92
CA ARG A 326 21.15 -13.12 15.67
C ARG A 326 21.41 -14.62 15.78
N ARG A 327 20.55 -15.43 15.16
CA ARG A 327 20.65 -16.88 15.14
C ARG A 327 21.63 -17.32 14.05
N ILE A 328 22.61 -18.11 14.44
CA ILE A 328 23.59 -18.76 13.55
C ILE A 328 23.30 -20.26 13.59
N TYR A 329 22.88 -20.82 12.47
CA TYR A 329 22.54 -22.23 12.36
C TYR A 329 23.77 -23.02 11.93
N LYS A 330 24.11 -24.06 12.70
CA LYS A 330 25.21 -24.98 12.40
C LYS A 330 24.70 -26.40 12.21
N TYR A 331 25.22 -27.10 11.22
CA TYR A 331 24.99 -28.53 11.01
C TYR A 331 26.33 -29.22 10.87
N LYS A 332 26.56 -30.27 11.67
CA LYS A 332 27.86 -30.99 11.77
C LYS A 332 29.05 -30.04 11.95
N GLY A 333 28.89 -29.01 12.79
CA GLY A 333 29.91 -28.02 13.13
C GLY A 333 30.11 -26.88 12.12
N LYS A 334 29.55 -27.00 10.90
CA LYS A 334 29.63 -25.97 9.85
C LYS A 334 28.43 -25.03 9.93
N GLU A 335 28.66 -23.73 9.76
CA GLU A 335 27.59 -22.76 9.58
C GLU A 335 26.88 -22.99 8.26
N ILE A 336 25.56 -23.11 8.31
CA ILE A 336 24.71 -23.39 7.15
C ILE A 336 23.77 -22.23 6.82
N ASP A 337 23.38 -21.43 7.82
CA ASP A 337 22.48 -20.30 7.62
C ASP A 337 22.43 -19.32 8.80
N ARG A 338 21.75 -18.18 8.62
CA ARG A 338 21.49 -17.18 9.67
C ARG A 338 20.06 -16.69 9.62
N ALA A 339 19.53 -16.30 10.77
CA ALA A 339 18.26 -15.57 10.87
C ALA A 339 18.27 -14.59 12.05
N VAL A 340 17.27 -13.71 12.10
CA VAL A 340 17.04 -12.82 13.24
C VAL A 340 15.74 -13.22 13.93
N HIS A 341 15.77 -13.26 15.26
CA HIS A 341 14.59 -13.57 16.06
C HIS A 341 13.72 -12.33 16.26
N LEU A 342 12.54 -12.25 15.65
CA LEU A 342 11.74 -11.01 15.60
C LEU A 342 10.72 -10.87 16.75
N GLY A 343 10.89 -11.63 17.83
CA GLY A 343 10.02 -11.62 19.00
C GLY A 343 10.74 -12.06 20.27
N VAL A 344 10.00 -12.57 21.25
CA VAL A 344 10.52 -13.14 22.49
C VAL A 344 9.94 -14.53 22.69
N ASP A 345 10.80 -15.48 23.06
CA ASP A 345 10.40 -16.87 23.29
C ASP A 345 10.24 -17.11 24.79
N LEU A 346 9.03 -17.50 25.20
CA LEU A 346 8.62 -17.65 26.58
C LEU A 346 8.20 -19.09 26.83
N ALA A 347 8.95 -19.81 27.68
CA ALA A 347 8.68 -21.21 27.99
C ALA A 347 8.13 -21.35 29.42
N SER A 348 7.13 -22.22 29.58
CA SER A 348 6.52 -22.62 30.85
C SER A 348 6.38 -24.14 30.88
N THR A 349 5.45 -24.67 31.69
CA THR A 349 4.98 -26.05 31.55
C THR A 349 4.34 -26.28 30.19
N ALA A 350 4.38 -27.51 29.68
CA ALA A 350 3.80 -27.85 28.38
C ALA A 350 2.31 -27.51 28.30
N ASN A 351 1.85 -27.04 27.13
CA ASN A 351 0.48 -26.57 26.88
C ASN A 351 -0.02 -25.49 27.85
N ALA A 352 0.87 -24.67 28.39
CA ALA A 352 0.48 -23.59 29.29
C ALA A 352 -0.44 -22.59 28.59
N GLU A 353 -1.35 -22.00 29.37
CA GLU A 353 -2.33 -21.05 28.84
C GLU A 353 -1.66 -19.75 28.37
N VAL A 354 -2.13 -19.25 27.22
CA VAL A 354 -1.68 -18.00 26.62
C VAL A 354 -2.80 -16.98 26.73
N GLY A 355 -2.55 -15.92 27.49
CA GLY A 355 -3.46 -14.79 27.63
C GLY A 355 -3.12 -13.64 26.68
N ALA A 356 -4.14 -12.93 26.18
CA ALA A 356 -3.95 -11.71 25.39
C ALA A 356 -3.16 -10.65 26.17
N ALA A 357 -2.12 -10.08 25.56
CA ALA A 357 -1.24 -9.10 26.17
C ALA A 357 -1.99 -7.79 26.52
N ASN A 358 -3.00 -7.41 25.75
CA ASN A 358 -3.88 -6.30 26.08
C ASN A 358 -5.25 -6.48 25.41
N LYS A 359 -6.20 -5.59 25.74
CA LYS A 359 -7.49 -5.55 25.04
C LYS A 359 -7.27 -5.24 23.56
N GLY A 360 -8.00 -5.90 22.69
CA GLY A 360 -7.93 -5.69 21.24
C GLY A 360 -8.95 -6.53 20.47
N ARG A 361 -8.86 -6.46 19.14
CA ARG A 361 -9.62 -7.29 18.21
C ARG A 361 -8.72 -8.32 17.58
N VAL A 362 -9.12 -9.58 17.58
CA VAL A 362 -8.43 -10.64 16.84
C VAL A 362 -8.59 -10.37 15.34
N VAL A 363 -7.46 -10.23 14.64
CA VAL A 363 -7.40 -9.98 13.19
C VAL A 363 -6.85 -11.18 12.42
N MET A 364 -6.35 -12.20 13.13
CA MET A 364 -6.01 -13.50 12.55
C MET A 364 -5.99 -14.55 13.64
N GLY A 365 -6.45 -15.75 13.32
CA GLY A 365 -6.34 -16.96 14.13
C GLY A 365 -6.20 -18.18 13.22
N ASP A 366 -5.00 -18.40 12.68
CA ASP A 366 -4.74 -19.40 11.64
C ASP A 366 -3.31 -19.95 11.70
N SER A 367 -3.02 -21.03 10.98
CA SER A 367 -1.68 -21.61 10.84
C SER A 367 -0.88 -20.89 9.76
N VAL A 368 0.30 -20.37 10.12
CA VAL A 368 1.18 -19.64 9.20
C VAL A 368 2.58 -20.27 9.19
N GLY A 369 2.81 -21.21 8.28
CA GLY A 369 4.13 -21.81 7.98
C GLY A 369 5.05 -21.96 9.20
N ILE A 370 6.16 -21.21 9.24
CA ILE A 370 7.15 -21.28 10.31
C ILE A 370 6.64 -20.83 11.68
N PHE A 371 5.59 -19.99 11.74
CA PHE A 371 4.96 -19.53 12.98
C PHE A 371 3.97 -20.57 13.52
N GLY A 372 3.52 -21.53 12.70
CA GLY A 372 2.50 -22.50 13.07
C GLY A 372 1.17 -21.81 13.41
N ASN A 373 0.39 -22.42 14.31
CA ASN A 373 -0.86 -21.83 14.78
C ASN A 373 -0.56 -20.47 15.44
N THR A 374 -1.15 -19.43 14.87
CA THR A 374 -0.83 -18.04 15.18
C THR A 374 -2.09 -17.22 15.39
N VAL A 375 -2.08 -16.42 16.46
CA VAL A 375 -3.09 -15.40 16.71
C VAL A 375 -2.44 -14.02 16.55
N ILE A 376 -3.13 -13.10 15.88
CA ILE A 376 -2.74 -11.68 15.83
C ILE A 376 -3.91 -10.85 16.37
N ILE A 377 -3.60 -9.93 17.29
CA ILE A 377 -4.56 -9.03 17.93
C ILE A 377 -4.18 -7.60 17.60
N ASP A 378 -5.08 -6.88 16.93
CA ASP A 378 -5.02 -5.43 16.72
C ASP A 378 -5.46 -4.70 17.99
N HIS A 379 -4.61 -3.78 18.46
CA HIS A 379 -4.88 -2.90 19.58
C HIS A 379 -5.22 -1.46 19.15
N GLY A 380 -5.27 -1.23 17.84
CA GLY A 380 -5.60 0.04 17.20
C GLY A 380 -4.38 0.92 16.91
N PHE A 381 -4.56 1.87 16.00
CA PHE A 381 -3.52 2.80 15.53
C PHE A 381 -2.25 2.08 15.05
N GLY A 382 -2.41 0.91 14.42
CA GLY A 382 -1.32 0.11 13.86
C GLY A 382 -0.54 -0.71 14.88
N LEU A 383 -0.93 -0.72 16.16
CA LEU A 383 -0.27 -1.53 17.18
C LEU A 383 -0.91 -2.90 17.28
N ALA A 384 -0.15 -3.97 17.08
CA ALA A 384 -0.63 -5.35 17.21
C ALA A 384 0.29 -6.24 18.05
N SER A 385 -0.25 -7.34 18.56
CA SER A 385 0.52 -8.42 19.17
C SER A 385 0.29 -9.74 18.43
N LEU A 386 1.36 -10.53 18.30
CA LEU A 386 1.36 -11.81 17.61
C LEU A 386 1.81 -12.93 18.56
N TYR A 387 1.09 -14.05 18.54
CA TYR A 387 1.27 -15.21 19.42
C TYR A 387 1.38 -16.45 18.54
N SER A 388 2.53 -17.13 18.57
CA SER A 388 2.83 -18.24 17.65
C SER A 388 3.25 -19.51 18.37
N HIS A 389 3.37 -20.58 17.58
CA HIS A 389 3.66 -21.95 17.99
C HIS A 389 2.57 -22.57 18.87
N LEU A 390 1.33 -22.06 18.79
CA LEU A 390 0.25 -22.53 19.65
C LEU A 390 -0.10 -24.00 19.34
N SER A 391 -0.43 -24.79 20.36
CA SER A 391 -1.00 -26.13 20.13
C SER A 391 -2.48 -26.04 19.78
N HIS A 392 -3.16 -25.03 20.33
CA HIS A 392 -4.59 -24.80 20.15
C HIS A 392 -4.90 -23.31 20.19
N ILE A 393 -5.81 -22.87 19.31
CA ILE A 393 -6.34 -21.51 19.23
C ILE A 393 -7.78 -21.55 19.77
N ARG A 394 -8.10 -20.65 20.71
CA ARG A 394 -9.42 -20.55 21.36
C ARG A 394 -10.28 -19.37 20.86
N VAL A 395 -9.74 -18.58 19.95
CA VAL A 395 -10.39 -17.37 19.43
C VAL A 395 -10.38 -17.39 17.90
N GLN A 396 -11.30 -16.64 17.31
CA GLN A 396 -11.41 -16.50 15.87
C GLN A 396 -11.31 -15.02 15.48
N GLU A 397 -11.03 -14.77 14.20
CA GLU A 397 -11.04 -13.43 13.64
C GLU A 397 -12.34 -12.69 13.96
N GLY A 398 -12.23 -11.39 14.26
CA GLY A 398 -13.32 -10.52 14.66
C GLY A 398 -13.65 -10.54 16.17
N ASN A 399 -13.16 -11.52 16.94
CA ASN A 399 -13.38 -11.56 18.39
C ASN A 399 -12.76 -10.34 19.08
N GLN A 400 -13.49 -9.77 20.04
CA GLN A 400 -12.97 -8.78 20.98
C GLN A 400 -12.46 -9.52 22.20
N VAL A 401 -11.22 -9.27 22.60
CA VAL A 401 -10.61 -9.94 23.76
C VAL A 401 -10.20 -8.92 24.81
N ALA A 402 -10.35 -9.30 26.08
CA ALA A 402 -9.86 -8.55 27.21
C ALA A 402 -8.38 -8.87 27.48
N LYS A 403 -7.69 -7.95 28.17
CA LYS A 403 -6.33 -8.21 28.64
C LYS A 403 -6.32 -9.42 29.59
N GLY A 404 -5.48 -10.41 29.28
CA GLY A 404 -5.32 -11.64 30.05
C GLY A 404 -6.34 -12.74 29.71
N GLU A 405 -7.31 -12.47 28.84
CA GLU A 405 -8.23 -13.49 28.35
C GLU A 405 -7.46 -14.59 27.60
N ILE A 406 -7.80 -15.86 27.86
CA ILE A 406 -7.07 -17.00 27.30
C ILE A 406 -7.44 -17.18 25.84
N ILE A 407 -6.45 -16.99 24.97
CA ILE A 407 -6.61 -17.07 23.50
C ILE A 407 -6.08 -18.38 22.91
N GLY A 408 -5.38 -19.18 23.70
CA GLY A 408 -4.79 -20.43 23.24
C GLY A 408 -3.90 -21.09 24.28
N ASN A 409 -3.15 -22.10 23.83
CA ASN A 409 -2.17 -22.84 24.61
C ASN A 409 -0.84 -22.88 23.88
N THR A 410 0.27 -22.80 24.61
CA THR A 410 1.61 -22.97 24.03
C THR A 410 1.77 -24.35 23.41
N GLY A 411 2.68 -24.48 22.46
CA GLY A 411 2.85 -25.75 21.76
C GLY A 411 4.12 -25.80 20.91
N LEU A 412 4.04 -26.63 19.87
CA LEU A 412 5.17 -27.07 19.06
C LEU A 412 4.93 -26.89 17.55
N THR A 413 3.85 -26.20 17.16
CA THR A 413 3.49 -26.04 15.75
C THR A 413 4.45 -25.10 15.03
N GLY A 414 4.62 -25.30 13.71
CA GLY A 414 5.61 -24.58 12.91
C GLY A 414 7.06 -24.94 13.29
N LEU A 415 7.97 -23.99 13.12
CA LEU A 415 9.41 -24.19 13.32
C LEU A 415 9.83 -23.97 14.79
N ALA A 416 9.18 -24.68 15.72
CA ALA A 416 9.47 -24.63 17.14
C ALA A 416 10.41 -25.78 17.58
N GLY A 417 11.47 -25.47 18.33
CA GLY A 417 12.41 -26.47 18.85
C GLY A 417 11.94 -27.23 20.11
N GLY A 418 10.99 -26.64 20.85
CA GLY A 418 10.42 -27.11 22.11
C GLY A 418 9.15 -26.32 22.43
N ASP A 419 8.38 -26.72 23.44
CA ASP A 419 7.11 -26.05 23.79
C ASP A 419 7.41 -24.65 24.35
N HIS A 420 6.91 -23.62 23.65
CA HIS A 420 7.02 -22.23 24.07
C HIS A 420 5.99 -21.35 23.36
N LEU A 421 5.79 -20.15 23.89
CA LEU A 421 5.14 -19.04 23.20
C LEU A 421 6.21 -18.19 22.52
N HIS A 422 6.07 -17.99 21.21
CA HIS A 422 6.71 -16.88 20.53
C HIS A 422 5.76 -15.67 20.54
N LEU A 423 6.16 -14.59 21.23
CA LEU A 423 5.41 -13.34 21.29
C LEU A 423 6.14 -12.24 20.51
N SER A 424 5.42 -11.57 19.63
CA SER A 424 5.92 -10.37 18.94
C SER A 424 4.99 -9.19 19.14
N ILE A 425 5.55 -7.97 19.10
CA ILE A 425 4.78 -6.73 18.97
C ILE A 425 5.08 -6.17 17.58
N ILE A 426 4.03 -5.71 16.92
CA ILE A 426 4.08 -5.15 15.57
C ILE A 426 3.58 -3.70 15.66
N VAL A 427 4.31 -2.78 15.04
CA VAL A 427 3.83 -1.43 14.73
C VAL A 427 3.75 -1.34 13.21
N HIS A 428 2.52 -1.28 12.70
CA HIS A 428 2.17 -1.39 11.29
C HIS A 428 2.80 -2.62 10.63
N ASN A 429 3.89 -2.42 9.90
CA ASN A 429 4.58 -3.43 9.13
C ASN A 429 5.97 -3.76 9.71
N THR A 430 6.22 -3.44 10.98
CA THR A 430 7.54 -3.62 11.59
C THR A 430 7.44 -4.29 12.95
N PHE A 431 8.17 -5.40 13.13
CA PHE A 431 8.38 -6.03 14.43
C PHE A 431 9.26 -5.17 15.33
N VAL A 432 8.84 -4.98 16.58
CA VAL A 432 9.52 -4.17 17.59
C VAL A 432 9.72 -4.95 18.88
N ASN A 433 10.63 -4.46 19.72
CA ASN A 433 10.99 -5.09 20.98
C ASN A 433 9.80 -5.12 21.97
N PRO A 434 9.25 -6.30 22.32
CA PRO A 434 8.12 -6.41 23.24
C PRO A 434 8.38 -5.85 24.64
N ILE A 435 9.65 -5.76 25.06
CA ILE A 435 10.03 -5.28 26.40
C ILE A 435 9.59 -3.83 26.61
N GLU A 436 9.61 -2.99 25.56
CA GLU A 436 9.16 -1.60 25.63
C GLU A 436 7.68 -1.54 26.07
N TRP A 437 6.86 -2.41 25.53
CA TRP A 437 5.43 -2.49 25.82
C TRP A 437 5.10 -3.19 27.15
N TRP A 438 6.02 -3.95 27.72
CA TRP A 438 5.88 -4.50 29.07
C TRP A 438 6.21 -3.49 30.17
N ASP A 439 6.95 -2.43 29.84
CA ASP A 439 7.37 -1.39 30.77
C ASP A 439 6.36 -0.24 30.83
N LYS A 440 5.68 -0.13 31.98
CA LYS A 440 4.71 0.94 32.26
C LYS A 440 5.36 2.34 32.18
N THR A 441 6.60 2.48 32.62
CA THR A 441 7.33 3.75 32.62
C THR A 441 7.71 4.14 31.20
N TRP A 442 8.15 3.18 30.39
CA TRP A 442 8.42 3.42 28.98
C TRP A 442 7.17 3.89 28.24
N ILE A 443 6.03 3.20 28.40
CA ILE A 443 4.76 3.60 27.77
C ILE A 443 4.36 5.00 28.23
N LYS A 444 4.48 5.30 29.53
CA LYS A 444 4.17 6.63 30.05
C LYS A 444 4.99 7.71 29.35
N ASN A 445 6.31 7.54 29.28
CA ASN A 445 7.23 8.57 28.82
C ASN A 445 7.25 8.71 27.28
N ASN A 446 6.96 7.63 26.54
CA ASN A 446 7.06 7.62 25.09
C ASN A 446 5.71 7.70 24.38
N ILE A 447 4.60 7.34 25.04
CA ILE A 447 3.27 7.30 24.42
C ILE A 447 2.29 8.18 25.18
N THR A 448 1.85 7.80 26.38
CA THR A 448 0.66 8.42 26.99
C THR A 448 0.89 9.86 27.42
N SER A 449 2.05 10.19 28.00
CA SER A 449 2.35 11.58 28.39
C SER A 449 2.41 12.54 27.20
N LYS A 450 2.76 12.04 25.99
CA LYS A 450 2.74 12.85 24.76
C LYS A 450 1.31 13.17 24.35
N ILE A 451 0.43 12.17 24.40
CA ILE A 451 -0.99 12.33 24.12
C ILE A 451 -1.60 13.33 25.10
N ASP A 452 -1.35 13.14 26.40
CA ASP A 452 -1.89 14.01 27.45
C ASP A 452 -1.37 15.45 27.33
N ALA A 453 -0.08 15.64 27.00
CA ALA A 453 0.50 16.96 26.77
C ALA A 453 -0.16 17.68 25.59
N VAL A 454 -0.38 16.99 24.46
CA VAL A 454 -1.07 17.61 23.31
C VAL A 454 -2.53 17.90 23.63
N LYS A 455 -3.23 17.03 24.37
CA LYS A 455 -4.60 17.31 24.83
C LYS A 455 -4.67 18.58 25.69
N ALA A 456 -3.70 18.77 26.58
CA ALA A 456 -3.63 19.95 27.44
C ALA A 456 -3.30 21.24 26.67
N GLU A 457 -2.58 21.16 25.55
CA GLU A 457 -2.29 22.32 24.69
C GLU A 457 -3.46 22.71 23.76
N LEU A 458 -4.44 21.83 23.57
CA LEU A 458 -5.63 22.05 22.73
C LEU A 458 -6.85 22.54 23.53
N GLN A 459 -6.80 22.47 24.86
CA GLN A 459 -7.78 23.05 25.78
C GLN A 459 -7.41 24.51 26.08
#